data_AF-A0A1B9H1V7-F1
#
_entry.id   AF-A0A1B9H1V7-F1
#
_cell.length_a   1.000
_cell.length_b   1.000
_cell.length_c   1.000
_cell.angle_alpha   90.00
_cell.angle_beta   90.00
_cell.angle_gamma   90.00
#
_symmetry.space_group_name_H-M   'P 1'
#
loop_
_entity.id
_entity.type
_entity.pdbx_description
1 polymer ?
#
loop_
_entity_poly.entity_id
_entity_poly.type
_entity_poly.pdbx_seq_one_letter_code
_entity_poly.pdbx_strand_id
1 'polypeptide(L)'
;MSFKFAIIFACLAGLKTAIAAPVEGFNNKTVHYRREDSKQLWQESFGPLKDDIEPKGPDSLWFATTLKRLVELDFMSIQNIFTDKKAKFTAEELKEVHLQLTMNNEKNVPVTLDLSNTTKLIKNPDSANSNLWVTAIEAGALKLNHYEGLQGDKITPGSPADAMRMLTSMSYGTGETDGSNYNTKWLELFDKTPVFCKTYDRKMNYEGVLEANTWFAIVGYEKKGDSLTDLSEMKLIHAGMKEPVVVLVQQAIQDSKYFVGPK
;
A
#
# COMPACT_ATOMS: atom_id res chain seq x y z
N MET A 1 -69.35 31.06 -11.36
CA MET A 1 -69.61 29.61 -11.53
C MET A 1 -68.55 29.03 -12.44
N SER A 2 -67.61 28.26 -11.88
CA SER A 2 -67.03 27.07 -12.52
C SER A 2 -66.27 26.30 -11.45
N PHE A 3 -66.66 25.05 -11.23
CA PHE A 3 -65.96 24.08 -10.39
C PHE A 3 -64.73 23.55 -11.16
N LYS A 4 -63.68 23.13 -10.44
CA LYS A 4 -63.17 21.74 -10.44
C LYS A 4 -61.87 21.60 -9.61
N PHE A 5 -61.92 20.66 -8.65
CA PHE A 5 -60.92 19.65 -8.20
C PHE A 5 -59.45 20.08 -7.95
N ALA A 6 -58.70 19.60 -6.95
CA ALA A 6 -58.85 18.62 -5.86
C ALA A 6 -57.71 18.93 -4.86
N ILE A 7 -57.97 19.04 -3.55
CA ILE A 7 -57.61 18.08 -2.47
C ILE A 7 -56.26 17.38 -2.76
N ILE A 8 -55.24 17.49 -1.91
CA ILE A 8 -54.98 16.52 -0.82
C ILE A 8 -53.92 17.01 0.18
N PHE A 9 -54.32 16.96 1.45
CA PHE A 9 -53.62 16.67 2.72
C PHE A 9 -52.30 17.40 3.03
N ALA A 10 -52.29 18.30 4.02
CA ALA A 10 -52.29 18.01 5.48
C ALA A 10 -51.10 17.13 5.91
N CYS A 11 -50.16 17.73 6.65
CA CYS A 11 -50.01 17.38 8.06
C CYS A 11 -49.17 18.41 8.82
N LEU A 12 -49.76 18.85 9.92
CA LEU A 12 -49.15 19.55 11.05
C LEU A 12 -47.89 18.85 11.57
N ALA A 13 -46.86 19.64 11.87
CA ALA A 13 -46.12 19.65 13.13
C ALA A 13 -45.17 20.85 13.05
N GLY A 14 -45.30 21.88 13.89
CA GLY A 14 -45.12 21.76 15.33
C GLY A 14 -43.75 22.36 15.66
N LEU A 15 -43.72 23.69 15.76
CA LEU A 15 -42.56 24.47 16.18
C LEU A 15 -42.16 24.05 17.61
N LYS A 16 -40.91 23.60 17.81
CA LYS A 16 -40.29 23.51 19.15
C LYS A 16 -38.85 24.02 19.10
N THR A 17 -38.72 25.27 19.53
CA THR A 17 -37.63 25.86 20.34
C THR A 17 -36.20 25.41 20.02
N ALA A 18 -35.46 26.29 19.36
CA ALA A 18 -34.00 26.29 19.37
C ALA A 18 -33.50 26.61 20.79
N ILE A 19 -32.83 25.64 21.42
CA ILE A 19 -31.98 25.88 22.59
C ILE A 19 -30.55 25.86 22.06
N ALA A 20 -29.90 27.00 22.08
CA ALA A 20 -28.48 27.11 21.79
C ALA A 20 -27.70 26.36 22.88
N ALA A 21 -27.02 25.28 22.51
CA ALA A 21 -25.98 24.66 23.31
C ALA A 21 -24.61 25.23 22.89
N PRO A 22 -23.68 25.47 23.82
CA PRO A 22 -22.45 26.19 23.55
C PRO A 22 -21.51 25.40 22.64
N VAL A 23 -20.76 26.14 21.82
CA VAL A 23 -19.61 25.65 21.07
C VAL A 23 -18.46 25.44 22.06
N GLU A 24 -18.21 24.20 22.44
CA GLU A 24 -16.93 23.77 23.04
C GLU A 24 -16.28 22.77 22.09
N GLY A 25 -15.18 23.21 21.46
CA GLY A 25 -14.23 22.29 20.86
C GLY A 25 -13.45 21.58 21.96
N PHE A 26 -13.21 20.28 21.80
CA PHE A 26 -11.95 19.58 22.13
C PHE A 26 -12.13 18.06 21.86
N ASN A 27 -11.31 17.55 20.93
CA ASN A 27 -10.85 16.18 20.76
C ASN A 27 -11.76 15.00 21.17
N ASN A 28 -12.65 14.57 20.27
CA ASN A 28 -13.06 13.17 20.23
C ASN A 28 -12.03 12.35 19.45
N LYS A 29 -10.90 12.00 20.09
CA LYS A 29 -10.29 10.71 19.79
C LYS A 29 -11.26 9.67 20.34
N THR A 30 -12.15 9.18 19.48
CA THR A 30 -12.89 7.94 19.76
C THR A 30 -11.85 6.82 19.77
N VAL A 31 -11.24 6.59 20.94
CA VAL A 31 -10.44 5.41 21.18
C VAL A 31 -11.43 4.26 21.21
N HIS A 32 -11.57 3.58 20.07
CA HIS A 32 -12.22 2.30 20.03
C HIS A 32 -11.38 1.35 20.89
N TYR A 33 -11.87 1.04 22.10
CA TYR A 33 -11.35 -0.06 22.89
C TYR A 33 -11.50 -1.35 22.07
N ARG A 34 -10.40 -1.77 21.44
CA ARG A 34 -10.30 -2.99 20.66
C ARG A 34 -10.21 -4.15 21.66
N ARG A 35 -11.15 -5.10 21.64
CA ARG A 35 -11.00 -6.34 22.39
C ARG A 35 -9.70 -7.00 21.95
N GLU A 36 -8.86 -7.37 22.92
CA GLU A 36 -7.59 -8.08 22.71
C GLU A 36 -7.75 -9.43 21.99
N ASP A 37 -8.99 -9.92 21.80
CA ASP A 37 -9.26 -11.31 21.42
C ASP A 37 -9.64 -11.54 19.94
N SER A 38 -9.87 -10.49 19.14
CA SER A 38 -10.21 -10.66 17.73
C SER A 38 -9.03 -10.30 16.82
N LYS A 39 -8.24 -11.32 16.44
CA LYS A 39 -7.44 -11.25 15.22
C LYS A 39 -8.40 -11.07 14.04
N GLN A 40 -7.99 -10.33 13.02
CA GLN A 40 -8.77 -10.15 11.77
C GLN A 40 -7.80 -9.97 10.62
N LEU A 41 -8.23 -10.18 9.37
CA LEU A 41 -7.37 -9.86 8.22
C LEU A 41 -7.12 -8.35 8.16
N TRP A 42 -8.18 -7.55 8.21
CA TRP A 42 -8.15 -6.08 8.25
C TRP A 42 -9.40 -5.55 8.95
N GLN A 43 -9.49 -4.23 9.18
CA GLN A 43 -10.71 -3.61 9.69
C GLN A 43 -11.82 -3.62 8.64
N GLU A 44 -12.99 -4.19 8.98
CA GLU A 44 -14.15 -4.33 8.08
C GLU A 44 -14.54 -3.04 7.35
N SER A 45 -14.53 -1.91 8.05
CA SER A 45 -14.98 -0.63 7.51
C SER A 45 -13.99 0.03 6.55
N PHE A 46 -12.73 -0.40 6.55
CA PHE A 46 -11.64 0.31 5.86
C PHE A 46 -10.85 -0.56 4.88
N GLY A 47 -10.96 -1.89 4.98
CA GLY A 47 -10.10 -2.77 4.19
C GLY A 47 -8.64 -2.74 4.64
N PRO A 48 -7.71 -3.27 3.82
CA PRO A 48 -6.28 -3.12 4.03
C PRO A 48 -5.87 -1.65 4.07
N LEU A 49 -5.13 -1.25 5.10
CA LEU A 49 -4.62 0.12 5.25
C LEU A 49 -3.10 0.16 5.15
N LYS A 50 -2.56 1.26 4.64
CA LYS A 50 -1.10 1.45 4.56
C LYS A 50 -0.43 1.47 5.94
N ASP A 51 -1.17 1.87 6.97
CA ASP A 51 -0.74 1.91 8.37
C ASP A 51 -0.70 0.52 9.01
N ASP A 52 -1.24 -0.51 8.36
CA ASP A 52 -1.06 -1.90 8.78
C ASP A 52 0.34 -2.44 8.42
N ILE A 53 1.13 -1.70 7.63
CA ILE A 53 2.39 -2.17 7.06
C ILE A 53 3.57 -1.53 7.78
N GLU A 54 4.31 -2.36 8.51
CA GLU A 54 5.55 -1.97 9.18
C GLU A 54 6.74 -2.74 8.58
N PRO A 55 7.83 -2.05 8.16
CA PRO A 55 9.03 -2.75 7.75
C PRO A 55 9.66 -3.46 8.96
N LYS A 56 10.09 -4.72 8.76
CA LYS A 56 10.74 -5.56 9.79
C LYS A 56 12.26 -5.35 9.88
N GLY A 57 12.78 -4.38 9.16
CA GLY A 57 14.19 -4.08 9.01
C GLY A 57 14.56 -3.69 7.57
N PRO A 58 15.83 -3.32 7.33
CA PRO A 58 16.30 -2.81 6.04
C PRO A 58 16.01 -3.77 4.87
N ASP A 59 16.19 -5.07 5.07
CA ASP A 59 15.99 -6.08 4.02
C ASP A 59 14.53 -6.23 3.58
N SER A 60 13.57 -5.77 4.39
CA SER A 60 12.13 -5.82 4.08
C SER A 60 11.59 -4.53 3.49
N LEU A 61 12.40 -3.46 3.45
CA LEU A 61 11.95 -2.12 3.11
C LEU A 61 11.40 -2.03 1.69
N TRP A 62 11.97 -2.79 0.76
CA TRP A 62 11.49 -2.89 -0.62
C TRP A 62 10.05 -3.42 -0.68
N PHE A 63 9.77 -4.49 0.07
CA PHE A 63 8.47 -5.15 0.06
C PHE A 63 7.41 -4.32 0.76
N ALA A 64 7.74 -3.77 1.94
CA ALA A 64 6.86 -2.87 2.67
C ALA A 64 6.53 -1.61 1.86
N THR A 65 7.50 -1.04 1.15
CA THR A 65 7.29 0.13 0.26
C THR A 65 6.35 -0.21 -0.89
N THR A 66 6.51 -1.38 -1.51
CA THR A 66 5.61 -1.86 -2.56
C THR A 66 4.19 -2.05 -2.06
N LEU A 67 4.00 -2.72 -0.92
CA LEU A 67 2.68 -2.91 -0.33
C LEU A 67 2.00 -1.59 0.02
N LYS A 68 2.72 -0.65 0.67
CA LYS A 68 2.17 0.67 1.02
C LYS A 68 1.70 1.41 -0.23
N ARG A 69 2.53 1.44 -1.28
CA ARG A 69 2.19 2.14 -2.51
C ARG A 69 1.00 1.52 -3.24
N LEU A 70 0.92 0.18 -3.26
CA LEU A 70 -0.20 -0.52 -3.87
C LEU A 70 -1.50 -0.24 -3.10
N VAL A 71 -1.49 -0.31 -1.76
CA VAL A 71 -2.68 -0.02 -0.95
C VAL A 71 -3.18 1.42 -1.16
N GLU A 72 -2.27 2.39 -1.28
CA GLU A 72 -2.63 3.78 -1.52
C GLU A 72 -3.34 4.01 -2.86
N LEU A 73 -2.96 3.28 -3.91
CA LEU A 73 -3.49 3.47 -5.26
C LEU A 73 -4.66 2.55 -5.57
N ASP A 74 -4.59 1.30 -5.11
CA ASP A 74 -5.54 0.25 -5.40
C ASP A 74 -5.55 -0.83 -4.31
N PHE A 75 -6.16 -0.52 -3.15
CA PHE A 75 -6.33 -1.50 -2.09
C PHE A 75 -7.19 -2.72 -2.51
N MET A 76 -8.01 -2.60 -3.56
CA MET A 76 -8.82 -3.70 -4.07
C MET A 76 -7.95 -4.81 -4.65
N SER A 77 -6.79 -4.48 -5.25
CA SER A 77 -5.80 -5.47 -5.66
C SER A 77 -5.34 -6.34 -4.48
N ILE A 78 -5.15 -5.76 -3.30
CA ILE A 78 -4.83 -6.54 -2.09
C ILE A 78 -6.00 -7.42 -1.66
N GLN A 79 -7.22 -6.90 -1.61
CA GLN A 79 -8.39 -7.69 -1.23
C GLN A 79 -8.66 -8.87 -2.17
N ASN A 80 -8.37 -8.71 -3.46
CA ASN A 80 -8.59 -9.75 -4.46
C ASN A 80 -7.62 -10.93 -4.36
N ILE A 81 -6.49 -10.77 -3.67
CA ILE A 81 -5.58 -11.87 -3.35
C ILE A 81 -6.25 -12.85 -2.38
N PHE A 82 -7.11 -12.37 -1.47
CA PHE A 82 -7.76 -13.22 -0.48
C PHE A 82 -9.04 -13.82 -1.04
N THR A 83 -9.16 -15.15 -1.03
CA THR A 83 -10.43 -15.82 -1.38
C THR A 83 -11.39 -15.83 -0.22
N ASP A 84 -10.88 -15.76 1.01
CA ASP A 84 -11.68 -15.65 2.22
C ASP A 84 -12.10 -14.18 2.43
N LYS A 85 -13.00 -13.68 1.58
CA LYS A 85 -13.49 -12.29 1.62
C LYS A 85 -14.49 -12.03 2.75
N LYS A 86 -14.26 -12.57 3.94
CA LYS A 86 -15.10 -12.30 5.12
C LYS A 86 -14.50 -11.17 5.92
N ALA A 87 -15.34 -10.20 6.26
CA ALA A 87 -14.93 -9.04 7.06
C ALA A 87 -14.65 -9.39 8.53
N LYS A 88 -15.25 -10.49 9.00
CA LYS A 88 -15.04 -11.05 10.34
C LYS A 88 -14.84 -12.55 10.23
N PHE A 89 -13.83 -13.02 10.92
CA PHE A 89 -13.56 -14.43 11.11
C PHE A 89 -13.84 -14.75 12.57
N THR A 90 -14.46 -15.89 12.82
CA THR A 90 -14.40 -16.51 14.14
C THR A 90 -12.97 -16.95 14.45
N ALA A 91 -12.64 -17.15 15.73
CA ALA A 91 -11.32 -17.64 16.13
C ALA A 91 -10.98 -19.01 15.49
N GLU A 92 -11.99 -19.88 15.30
CA GLU A 92 -11.85 -21.11 14.53
C GLU A 92 -11.58 -20.88 13.03
N GLU A 93 -12.27 -19.94 12.39
CA GLU A 93 -12.10 -19.65 10.94
C GLU A 93 -10.75 -18.97 10.64
N LEU A 94 -10.19 -18.24 11.60
CA LEU A 94 -8.88 -17.60 11.46
C LEU A 94 -7.68 -18.53 11.64
N LYS A 95 -7.91 -19.84 11.81
CA LYS A 95 -6.83 -20.82 11.78
C LYS A 95 -6.25 -20.97 10.38
N GLU A 96 -7.04 -20.75 9.34
CA GLU A 96 -6.61 -20.88 7.95
C GLU A 96 -6.92 -19.63 7.14
N VAL A 97 -6.00 -19.25 6.25
CA VAL A 97 -6.20 -18.16 5.28
C VAL A 97 -5.79 -18.64 3.90
N HIS A 98 -6.63 -18.32 2.91
CA HIS A 98 -6.47 -18.68 1.52
C HIS A 98 -6.15 -17.46 0.66
N LEU A 99 -5.05 -17.55 -0.07
CA LEU A 99 -4.53 -16.53 -0.98
C LEU A 99 -4.49 -17.05 -2.41
N GLN A 100 -4.46 -16.13 -3.36
CA GLN A 100 -4.27 -16.36 -4.79
C GLN A 100 -3.12 -15.44 -5.24
N LEU A 101 -1.93 -16.03 -5.43
CA LEU A 101 -0.73 -15.29 -5.82
C LEU A 101 -0.34 -15.62 -7.27
N THR A 102 0.46 -14.76 -7.91
CA THR A 102 0.94 -15.01 -9.28
C THR A 102 2.34 -15.60 -9.27
N MET A 103 2.59 -16.69 -9.98
CA MET A 103 3.89 -17.37 -10.06
C MET A 103 4.21 -17.74 -11.51
N ASN A 104 5.41 -17.45 -12.03
CA ASN A 104 5.83 -17.87 -13.38
C ASN A 104 4.81 -17.61 -14.51
N ASN A 105 4.12 -16.46 -14.46
CA ASN A 105 2.99 -16.08 -15.34
C ASN A 105 1.69 -16.88 -15.16
N GLU A 106 1.69 -17.91 -14.31
CA GLU A 106 0.49 -18.53 -13.80
C GLU A 106 -0.19 -17.60 -12.80
N LYS A 107 -1.43 -17.20 -13.11
CA LYS A 107 -2.24 -16.34 -12.27
C LYS A 107 -3.08 -17.20 -11.33
N ASN A 108 -3.37 -16.68 -10.14
CA ASN A 108 -4.24 -17.34 -9.15
C ASN A 108 -3.71 -18.72 -8.74
N VAL A 109 -2.45 -18.77 -8.31
CA VAL A 109 -1.89 -19.94 -7.63
C VAL A 109 -2.44 -19.96 -6.20
N PRO A 110 -3.19 -21.00 -5.81
CA PRO A 110 -3.80 -21.08 -4.50
C PRO A 110 -2.74 -21.33 -3.41
N VAL A 111 -2.83 -20.59 -2.32
CA VAL A 111 -1.96 -20.77 -1.14
C VAL A 111 -2.83 -20.80 0.11
N THR A 112 -2.85 -21.95 0.80
CA THR A 112 -3.46 -22.11 2.12
C THR A 112 -2.41 -21.94 3.21
N LEU A 113 -2.70 -21.10 4.21
CA LEU A 113 -1.82 -20.81 5.33
C LEU A 113 -2.50 -21.14 6.65
N ASP A 114 -1.86 -21.98 7.46
CA ASP A 114 -2.27 -22.22 8.85
C ASP A 114 -1.67 -21.15 9.78
N LEU A 115 -2.50 -20.16 10.13
CA LEU A 115 -2.13 -19.03 10.98
C LEU A 115 -1.80 -19.42 12.42
N SER A 116 -2.17 -20.62 12.87
CA SER A 116 -1.75 -21.12 14.19
C SER A 116 -0.25 -21.36 14.26
N ASN A 117 0.39 -21.60 13.11
CA ASN A 117 1.83 -21.79 12.96
C ASN A 117 2.54 -20.58 12.33
N THR A 118 1.82 -19.71 11.60
CA THR A 118 2.39 -18.54 10.91
C THR A 118 2.96 -17.48 11.85
N THR A 119 2.47 -17.38 13.09
CA THR A 119 3.03 -16.49 14.12
C THR A 119 4.46 -16.83 14.54
N LYS A 120 4.95 -18.05 14.26
CA LYS A 120 6.37 -18.42 14.43
C LYS A 120 7.24 -17.99 13.25
N LEU A 121 6.66 -17.82 12.07
CA LEU A 121 7.38 -17.48 10.83
C LEU A 121 7.70 -15.99 10.72
N ILE A 122 6.98 -15.13 11.46
CA ILE A 122 7.11 -13.67 11.36
C ILE A 122 7.13 -13.04 12.77
N LYS A 123 8.30 -12.54 13.19
CA LYS A 123 8.47 -11.78 14.44
C LYS A 123 7.71 -10.44 14.37
N ASN A 124 6.48 -10.39 14.88
CA ASN A 124 5.88 -9.26 15.63
C ASN A 124 4.35 -9.44 15.75
N PRO A 125 3.86 -10.18 16.75
CA PRO A 125 2.45 -10.11 17.14
C PRO A 125 2.14 -8.97 18.14
N ASP A 126 3.15 -8.21 18.60
CA ASP A 126 2.99 -7.23 19.69
C ASP A 126 2.59 -5.82 19.23
N SER A 127 2.39 -5.57 17.93
CA SER A 127 1.79 -4.30 17.52
C SER A 127 0.30 -4.34 17.82
N ALA A 128 -0.22 -3.30 18.46
CA ALA A 128 -1.65 -3.10 18.75
C ALA A 128 -2.56 -3.11 17.48
N ASN A 129 -1.98 -3.31 16.31
CA ASN A 129 -2.63 -3.54 15.02
C ASN A 129 -2.72 -5.04 14.71
N SER A 130 -3.75 -5.69 15.25
CA SER A 130 -4.07 -7.12 15.07
C SER A 130 -4.54 -7.53 13.66
N ASN A 131 -4.17 -6.77 12.62
CA ASN A 131 -4.51 -7.04 11.22
C ASN A 131 -3.48 -8.01 10.61
N LEU A 132 -3.92 -9.16 10.14
CA LEU A 132 -3.04 -10.26 9.73
C LEU A 132 -2.73 -10.30 8.23
N TRP A 133 -3.35 -9.45 7.42
CA TRP A 133 -3.23 -9.55 5.96
C TRP A 133 -1.79 -9.41 5.45
N VAL A 134 -0.99 -8.52 6.04
CA VAL A 134 0.43 -8.34 5.67
C VAL A 134 1.21 -9.63 5.94
N THR A 135 1.02 -10.17 7.15
CA THR A 135 1.66 -11.42 7.58
C THR A 135 1.25 -12.60 6.70
N ALA A 136 -0.03 -12.67 6.31
CA ALA A 136 -0.53 -13.71 5.43
C ALA A 136 0.14 -13.62 4.04
N ILE A 137 0.20 -12.44 3.42
CA ILE A 137 0.85 -12.28 2.11
C ILE A 137 2.33 -12.67 2.18
N GLU A 138 3.07 -12.21 3.18
CA GLU A 138 4.48 -12.54 3.35
C GLU A 138 4.70 -14.04 3.54
N ALA A 139 3.94 -14.68 4.42
CA ALA A 139 4.02 -16.11 4.64
C ALA A 139 3.63 -16.92 3.40
N GLY A 140 2.64 -16.45 2.62
CA GLY A 140 2.24 -17.05 1.36
C GLY A 140 3.35 -16.97 0.31
N ALA A 141 3.99 -15.81 0.19
CA ALA A 141 5.11 -15.61 -0.73
C ALA A 141 6.33 -16.46 -0.35
N LEU A 142 6.67 -16.51 0.95
CA LEU A 142 7.74 -17.35 1.49
C LEU A 142 7.47 -18.85 1.27
N LYS A 143 6.23 -19.29 1.48
CA LYS A 143 5.80 -20.68 1.23
C LYS A 143 5.93 -21.07 -0.25
N LEU A 144 5.67 -20.16 -1.18
CA LEU A 144 5.89 -20.41 -2.60
C LEU A 144 7.38 -20.45 -2.95
N ASN A 145 8.25 -19.72 -2.24
CA ASN A 145 9.70 -19.75 -2.43
C ASN A 145 10.13 -19.47 -3.89
N HIS A 146 9.43 -18.56 -4.56
CA HIS A 146 9.60 -18.29 -5.99
C HIS A 146 9.89 -16.82 -6.34
N TYR A 147 9.90 -15.92 -5.35
CA TYR A 147 10.08 -14.49 -5.56
C TYR A 147 11.45 -14.04 -5.07
N GLU A 148 12.10 -13.14 -5.82
CA GLU A 148 13.33 -12.52 -5.36
C GLU A 148 13.10 -11.79 -4.04
N GLY A 149 13.90 -12.06 -3.03
CA GLY A 149 13.77 -11.45 -1.70
C GLY A 149 12.78 -12.14 -0.74
N LEU A 150 12.01 -13.13 -1.20
CA LEU A 150 11.05 -13.89 -0.36
C LEU A 150 11.28 -15.39 -0.55
N GLN A 151 12.30 -15.93 0.13
CA GLN A 151 12.73 -17.31 -0.01
C GLN A 151 12.91 -18.01 1.34
N GLY A 152 12.47 -19.27 1.41
CA GLY A 152 12.51 -20.08 2.62
C GLY A 152 11.76 -19.43 3.78
N ASP A 153 12.47 -19.13 4.85
CA ASP A 153 11.96 -18.52 6.08
C ASP A 153 12.43 -17.06 6.27
N LYS A 154 13.02 -16.43 5.24
CA LYS A 154 13.67 -15.12 5.36
C LYS A 154 13.25 -14.16 4.26
N ILE A 155 13.11 -12.90 4.66
CA ILE A 155 13.02 -11.77 3.74
C ILE A 155 14.45 -11.27 3.52
N THR A 156 14.89 -11.24 2.27
CA THR A 156 16.18 -10.68 1.84
C THR A 156 15.91 -9.53 0.86
N PRO A 157 16.94 -8.78 0.45
CA PRO A 157 16.76 -7.79 -0.60
C PRO A 157 16.11 -8.40 -1.85
N GLY A 158 15.14 -7.69 -2.41
CA GLY A 158 14.39 -8.07 -3.61
C GLY A 158 14.00 -6.86 -4.44
N SER A 159 12.95 -7.00 -5.25
CA SER A 159 12.52 -6.00 -6.23
C SER A 159 11.01 -5.73 -6.18
N PRO A 160 10.59 -4.45 -6.18
CA PRO A 160 9.20 -4.08 -6.37
C PRO A 160 8.56 -4.69 -7.62
N ALA A 161 9.32 -4.94 -8.69
CA ALA A 161 8.77 -5.56 -9.91
C ALA A 161 8.22 -6.97 -9.65
N ASP A 162 8.94 -7.76 -8.86
CA ASP A 162 8.55 -9.14 -8.51
C ASP A 162 7.37 -9.15 -7.55
N ALA A 163 7.36 -8.27 -6.55
CA ALA A 163 6.21 -8.10 -5.67
C ALA A 163 4.97 -7.61 -6.43
N MET A 164 5.10 -6.62 -7.30
CA MET A 164 3.98 -6.12 -8.10
C MET A 164 3.42 -7.20 -9.02
N ARG A 165 4.28 -7.99 -9.67
CA ARG A 165 3.84 -9.15 -10.47
C ARG A 165 3.09 -10.17 -9.63
N MET A 166 3.62 -10.51 -8.45
CA MET A 166 2.99 -11.43 -7.49
C MET A 166 1.58 -10.97 -7.12
N LEU A 167 1.44 -9.69 -6.74
CA LEU A 167 0.24 -9.13 -6.12
C LEU A 167 -0.86 -8.75 -7.13
N THR A 168 -0.49 -8.38 -8.36
CA THR A 168 -1.45 -7.82 -9.33
C THR A 168 -1.62 -8.67 -10.58
N SER A 169 -0.80 -9.71 -10.76
CA SER A 169 -0.67 -10.45 -12.03
C SER A 169 -0.32 -9.59 -13.25
N MET A 170 0.04 -8.31 -13.05
CA MET A 170 0.46 -7.42 -14.12
C MET A 170 1.96 -7.56 -14.37
N SER A 171 2.36 -7.30 -15.61
CA SER A 171 3.77 -7.28 -15.97
C SER A 171 4.42 -5.98 -15.54
N TYR A 172 5.41 -6.08 -14.67
CA TYR A 172 6.30 -4.98 -14.31
C TYR A 172 7.70 -5.26 -14.85
N GLY A 173 8.38 -4.20 -15.26
CA GLY A 173 9.72 -4.25 -15.83
C GLY A 173 10.66 -3.36 -15.05
N THR A 174 11.90 -3.80 -14.96
CA THR A 174 13.00 -2.97 -14.48
C THR A 174 13.75 -2.41 -15.68
N GLY A 175 13.97 -1.10 -15.69
CA GLY A 175 14.89 -0.42 -16.61
C GLY A 175 16.10 0.11 -15.84
N GLU A 176 17.29 -0.05 -16.41
CA GLU A 176 18.48 0.64 -15.93
C GLU A 176 18.53 2.06 -16.50
N THR A 177 18.95 3.02 -15.68
CA THR A 177 19.40 4.32 -16.15
C THR A 177 20.91 4.43 -15.98
N ASP A 178 21.58 5.12 -16.90
CA ASP A 178 23.00 5.43 -16.81
C ASP A 178 23.26 6.89 -16.38
N GLY A 179 22.22 7.59 -15.91
CA GLY A 179 22.28 8.99 -15.51
C GLY A 179 22.36 9.98 -16.69
N SER A 180 22.59 9.51 -17.91
CA SER A 180 22.64 10.32 -19.13
C SER A 180 21.33 10.30 -19.92
N ASN A 181 20.52 9.26 -19.71
CA ASN A 181 19.25 9.07 -20.40
C ASN A 181 18.05 9.47 -19.52
N TYR A 182 17.50 10.66 -19.79
CA TYR A 182 16.28 11.18 -19.16
C TYR A 182 15.00 10.53 -19.72
N ASN A 183 15.01 9.22 -19.96
CA ASN A 183 13.82 8.54 -20.43
C ASN A 183 12.78 8.47 -19.30
N THR A 184 11.91 9.46 -19.24
CA THR A 184 10.84 9.63 -18.24
C THR A 184 9.53 9.01 -18.69
N LYS A 185 9.50 8.17 -19.72
CA LYS A 185 8.24 7.55 -20.21
C LYS A 185 7.48 6.78 -19.12
N TRP A 186 8.19 6.25 -18.13
CA TRP A 186 7.60 5.59 -16.98
C TRP A 186 6.82 6.56 -16.05
N LEU A 187 7.13 7.87 -16.07
CA LEU A 187 6.37 8.90 -15.34
C LEU A 187 5.03 9.22 -16.00
N GLU A 188 4.85 8.91 -17.28
CA GLU A 188 3.55 9.11 -17.96
C GLU A 188 2.48 8.13 -17.45
N LEU A 189 2.91 6.99 -16.89
CA LEU A 189 2.04 5.96 -16.31
C LEU A 189 1.89 6.10 -14.78
N PHE A 190 2.56 7.09 -14.21
CA PHE A 190 2.65 7.33 -12.77
C PHE A 190 1.28 7.45 -12.10
N ASP A 191 0.36 8.21 -12.71
CA ASP A 191 -0.94 8.54 -12.11
C ASP A 191 -1.87 7.31 -12.00
N LYS A 192 -1.51 6.20 -12.65
CA LYS A 192 -2.36 5.00 -12.75
C LYS A 192 -1.73 3.76 -12.13
N THR A 193 -0.43 3.78 -11.84
CA THR A 193 0.29 2.57 -11.44
C THR A 193 1.43 2.89 -10.48
N PRO A 194 1.76 1.98 -9.53
CA PRO A 194 2.95 2.11 -8.71
C PRO A 194 4.22 2.16 -9.57
N VAL A 195 5.07 3.13 -9.27
CA VAL A 195 6.38 3.30 -9.89
C VAL A 195 7.42 3.42 -8.78
N PHE A 196 8.58 2.79 -9.00
CA PHE A 196 9.66 2.75 -8.01
C PHE A 196 10.99 3.10 -8.64
N CYS A 197 11.91 3.62 -7.82
CA CYS A 197 13.32 3.77 -8.17
C CYS A 197 14.22 3.16 -7.09
N LYS A 198 15.40 2.67 -7.48
CA LYS A 198 16.43 2.18 -6.56
C LYS A 198 17.65 3.06 -6.64
N THR A 199 18.12 3.57 -5.51
CA THR A 199 19.34 4.38 -5.41
C THR A 199 20.62 3.56 -5.61
N TYR A 200 21.72 4.22 -5.96
CA TYR A 200 23.06 3.60 -6.09
C TYR A 200 23.73 3.27 -4.74
N ASP A 201 24.81 2.49 -4.82
CA ASP A 201 25.71 2.12 -3.73
C ASP A 201 26.74 3.21 -3.37
N ARG A 202 26.87 4.26 -4.19
CA ARG A 202 27.90 5.28 -3.98
C ARG A 202 27.42 6.39 -3.05
N LYS A 203 28.36 6.93 -2.27
CA LYS A 203 28.28 8.17 -1.48
C LYS A 203 27.90 9.44 -2.28
N MET A 204 27.48 9.31 -3.54
CA MET A 204 26.83 10.37 -4.31
C MET A 204 25.39 10.46 -3.82
N ASN A 205 25.25 10.89 -2.58
CA ASN A 205 23.99 11.31 -2.03
C ASN A 205 24.05 12.81 -2.19
N TYR A 206 23.59 13.36 -3.32
CA TYR A 206 23.58 14.81 -3.48
C TYR A 206 22.78 15.35 -2.29
N GLU A 207 23.47 15.99 -1.34
CA GLU A 207 22.92 16.50 -0.07
C GLU A 207 22.54 15.48 1.02
N GLY A 208 22.79 14.19 0.85
CA GLY A 208 22.51 13.19 1.93
C GLY A 208 21.03 12.81 2.07
N VAL A 209 20.21 13.16 1.07
CA VAL A 209 18.75 13.17 1.14
C VAL A 209 18.12 11.78 0.90
N LEU A 210 18.77 10.89 0.14
CA LEU A 210 18.27 9.55 -0.18
C LEU A 210 19.17 8.44 0.37
N GLU A 211 18.60 7.45 1.03
CA GLU A 211 19.36 6.28 1.50
C GLU A 211 19.94 5.48 0.32
N ALA A 212 21.18 5.01 0.44
CA ALA A 212 21.87 4.23 -0.60
C ALA A 212 21.31 2.80 -0.69
N ASN A 213 21.30 2.24 -1.90
CA ASN A 213 20.76 0.90 -2.21
C ASN A 213 19.29 0.68 -1.78
N THR A 214 18.51 1.74 -1.63
CA THR A 214 17.13 1.70 -1.13
C THR A 214 16.13 1.88 -2.26
N TRP A 215 15.02 1.13 -2.18
CA TRP A 215 13.88 1.28 -3.06
C TRP A 215 12.92 2.35 -2.52
N PHE A 216 12.60 3.33 -3.38
CA PHE A 216 11.61 4.36 -3.12
C PHE A 216 10.41 4.17 -4.04
N ALA A 217 9.22 4.38 -3.50
CA ALA A 217 8.03 4.64 -4.29
C ALA A 217 8.02 6.10 -4.71
N ILE A 218 7.63 6.33 -5.95
CA ILE A 218 7.33 7.68 -6.44
C ILE A 218 5.87 7.94 -6.04
N VAL A 219 5.60 9.08 -5.42
CA VAL A 219 4.27 9.44 -4.89
C VAL A 219 3.73 10.76 -5.42
N GLY A 220 4.54 11.49 -6.17
CA GLY A 220 4.11 12.65 -6.93
C GLY A 220 5.25 13.26 -7.70
N TYR A 221 4.91 14.19 -8.59
CA TYR A 221 5.86 15.04 -9.28
C TYR A 221 5.21 16.38 -9.61
N GLU A 222 6.01 17.42 -9.79
CA GLU A 222 5.57 18.75 -10.21
C GLU A 222 6.22 19.12 -11.53
N LYS A 223 5.40 19.30 -12.56
CA LYS A 223 5.84 19.74 -13.88
C LYS A 223 6.30 21.19 -13.84
N LYS A 224 7.31 21.53 -14.64
CA LYS A 224 7.68 22.94 -14.87
C LYS A 224 6.94 23.39 -16.14
N GLY A 225 5.92 24.22 -15.95
CA GLY A 225 4.93 24.48 -17.01
C GLY A 225 4.14 23.21 -17.33
N ASP A 226 3.93 22.93 -18.62
CA ASP A 226 3.13 21.78 -19.08
C ASP A 226 3.94 20.48 -19.25
N SER A 227 5.27 20.56 -19.08
CA SER A 227 6.19 19.46 -19.37
C SER A 227 6.91 18.97 -18.14
N LEU A 228 7.14 17.66 -18.11
CA LEU A 228 8.07 17.07 -17.18
C LEU A 228 9.49 17.33 -17.71
N THR A 229 10.33 17.96 -16.90
CA THR A 229 11.71 18.33 -17.25
C THR A 229 12.68 17.80 -16.21
N ASP A 230 13.98 17.90 -16.48
CA ASP A 230 15.06 17.64 -15.54
C ASP A 230 14.96 18.51 -14.25
N LEU A 231 14.39 19.72 -14.39
CA LEU A 231 14.10 20.66 -13.29
C LEU A 231 12.75 20.45 -12.62
N SER A 232 11.95 19.47 -13.05
CA SER A 232 10.73 19.10 -12.35
C SER A 232 11.04 18.48 -11.00
N GLU A 233 10.12 18.64 -10.05
CA GLU A 233 10.25 18.04 -8.72
C GLU A 233 9.61 16.67 -8.70
N MET A 234 10.16 15.75 -7.92
CA MET A 234 9.69 14.40 -7.72
C MET A 234 9.63 14.10 -6.22
N LYS A 235 8.54 13.48 -5.79
CA LYS A 235 8.31 13.10 -4.40
C LYS A 235 8.56 11.61 -4.23
N LEU A 236 9.55 11.27 -3.39
CA LEU A 236 10.02 9.92 -3.13
C LEU A 236 9.71 9.53 -1.68
N ILE A 237 9.25 8.31 -1.46
CA ILE A 237 9.01 7.78 -0.12
C ILE A 237 9.30 6.28 -0.05
N HIS A 238 9.85 5.81 1.07
CA HIS A 238 9.89 4.38 1.39
C HIS A 238 9.19 4.10 2.72
N ALA A 239 8.88 2.85 3.02
CA ALA A 239 8.01 2.48 4.13
C ALA A 239 8.52 2.89 5.53
N GLY A 240 9.82 3.11 5.69
CA GLY A 240 10.46 3.64 6.91
C GLY A 240 10.37 5.18 7.08
N MET A 241 9.89 5.91 6.08
CA MET A 241 9.73 7.38 6.15
C MET A 241 8.34 7.76 6.62
N LYS A 242 8.25 8.89 7.31
CA LYS A 242 6.96 9.50 7.70
C LYS A 242 6.36 10.34 6.58
N GLU A 243 7.21 11.07 5.87
CA GLU A 243 6.81 12.01 4.82
C GLU A 243 7.67 11.81 3.57
N PRO A 244 7.15 12.10 2.37
CA PRO A 244 7.94 12.08 1.15
C PRO A 244 9.05 13.13 1.18
N VAL A 245 10.18 12.78 0.58
CA VAL A 245 11.27 13.71 0.26
C VAL A 245 11.06 14.26 -1.14
N VAL A 246 11.38 15.54 -1.35
CA VAL A 246 11.30 16.21 -2.65
C VAL A 246 12.71 16.33 -3.21
N VAL A 247 12.90 15.87 -4.45
CA VAL A 247 14.15 15.99 -5.22
C VAL A 247 13.86 16.44 -6.64
N LEU A 248 14.85 16.96 -7.35
CA LEU A 248 14.70 17.21 -8.79
C LEU A 248 14.71 15.87 -9.56
N VAL A 249 13.98 15.81 -10.68
CA VAL A 249 13.96 14.63 -11.56
C VAL A 249 15.37 14.26 -12.00
N GLN A 250 16.22 15.24 -12.32
CA GLN A 250 17.61 14.98 -12.67
C GLN A 250 18.41 14.34 -11.54
N GLN A 251 18.20 14.77 -10.30
CA GLN A 251 18.89 14.21 -9.14
C GLN A 251 18.42 12.78 -8.90
N ALA A 252 17.10 12.54 -8.95
CA ALA A 252 16.55 11.20 -8.84
C ALA A 252 17.12 10.25 -9.89
N ILE A 253 17.28 10.70 -11.15
CA ILE A 253 17.84 9.89 -12.23
C ILE A 253 19.35 9.67 -12.07
N GLN A 254 20.10 10.68 -11.63
CA GLN A 254 21.54 10.58 -11.37
C GLN A 254 21.85 9.67 -10.17
N ASP A 255 21.00 9.69 -9.14
CA ASP A 255 21.20 8.96 -7.89
C ASP A 255 20.49 7.59 -7.88
N SER A 256 19.70 7.27 -8.92
CA SER A 256 19.04 5.98 -9.08
C SER A 256 19.65 5.10 -10.17
N LYS A 257 19.79 3.81 -9.89
CA LYS A 257 20.25 2.79 -10.84
C LYS A 257 19.13 2.16 -11.64
N TYR A 258 17.99 1.94 -10.99
CA TYR A 258 16.89 1.17 -11.53
C TYR A 258 15.58 1.91 -11.38
N PHE A 259 14.73 1.79 -12.38
CA PHE A 259 13.32 2.18 -12.32
C PHE A 259 12.44 0.97 -12.59
N VAL A 260 11.33 0.88 -11.86
CA VAL A 260 10.30 -0.14 -12.04
C VAL A 260 8.99 0.52 -12.39
N GLY A 261 8.36 0.05 -13.45
CA GLY A 261 7.02 0.45 -13.87
C GLY A 261 6.32 -0.68 -14.65
N PRO A 262 5.05 -0.48 -15.01
CA PRO A 262 4.34 -1.41 -15.89
C PRO A 262 5.06 -1.58 -17.22
N LYS A 263 5.02 -2.79 -17.78
CA LYS A 263 5.44 -3.07 -19.16
C LYS A 263 4.32 -2.80 -20.15
#